data_AF-Q3M5Z0-F1
#
_entry.id   AF-Q3M5Z0-F1
#
_cell.length_a   1.000
_cell.length_b   1.000
_cell.length_c   1.000
_cell.angle_alpha   90.00
_cell.angle_beta   90.00
_cell.angle_gamma   90.00
#
_symmetry.space_group_name_H-M   'P 1'
#
loop_
_entity.id
_entity.type
_entity.pdbx_description
1 polymer ?
#
loop_
_entity_poly.entity_id
_entity_poly.type
_entity_poly.pdbx_seq_one_letter_code
_entity_poly.pdbx_strand_id
1 'polypeptide(L)'
;MLKFKHVNFAIISSALLSFAISAGVPTANAQSKKCESESVSISRSGKIATEITFINQRSAPVRLYWLDYSGQRKFYTLIAPNNRITQSTYVTHPWVITDTKNNCLGVYYPDGQPRIVEIL
;
A
#
# COMPACT_ATOMS: atom_id res chain seq x y z
N MET A 1 -1.18 63.52 -33.69
CA MET A 1 -1.21 62.93 -35.04
C MET A 1 -0.43 61.62 -35.03
N LEU A 2 -1.12 60.51 -35.32
CA LEU A 2 -0.54 59.19 -35.56
C LEU A 2 0.36 59.24 -36.80
N LYS A 3 1.48 58.50 -36.81
CA LYS A 3 1.97 57.78 -38.00
C LYS A 3 2.94 56.65 -37.58
N PHE A 4 2.52 55.44 -37.91
CA PHE A 4 3.21 54.16 -37.74
C PHE A 4 4.22 53.87 -38.86
N LYS A 5 5.04 52.83 -38.61
CA LYS A 5 5.73 51.85 -39.50
C LYS A 5 7.28 51.95 -39.40
N HIS A 6 8.08 50.89 -39.27
CA HIS A 6 7.93 49.46 -39.59
C HIS A 6 8.56 48.53 -38.52
N VAL A 7 8.05 47.31 -38.51
CA VAL A 7 8.42 46.12 -37.73
C VAL A 7 9.78 45.56 -38.16
N ASN A 8 10.53 44.97 -37.23
CA ASN A 8 11.40 43.82 -37.49
C ASN A 8 11.32 42.82 -36.33
N PHE A 9 11.00 41.57 -36.66
CA PHE A 9 10.85 40.41 -35.79
C PHE A 9 12.24 39.79 -35.55
N ALA A 10 12.61 39.52 -34.30
CA ALA A 10 13.50 38.40 -33.94
C ALA A 10 13.42 38.10 -32.43
N ILE A 11 13.09 36.85 -32.13
CA ILE A 11 12.90 36.21 -30.83
C ILE A 11 14.26 35.75 -30.31
N ILE A 12 14.63 36.00 -29.03
CA ILE A 12 15.29 34.97 -28.20
C ILE A 12 14.84 35.15 -26.74
N SER A 13 14.13 34.13 -26.26
CA SER A 13 13.72 33.88 -24.89
C SER A 13 14.91 33.34 -24.09
N SER A 14 15.06 33.76 -22.84
CA SER A 14 15.87 33.01 -21.86
C SER A 14 15.32 33.22 -20.46
N ALA A 15 14.43 32.30 -20.07
CA ALA A 15 13.99 32.08 -18.71
C ALA A 15 15.17 31.60 -17.85
N LEU A 16 15.30 32.12 -16.63
CA LEU A 16 16.12 31.51 -15.59
C LEU A 16 15.27 30.49 -14.83
N LEU A 17 15.77 29.26 -14.80
CA LEU A 17 15.09 28.05 -14.37
C LEU A 17 14.78 28.04 -12.87
N SER A 18 13.52 27.78 -12.54
CA SER A 18 13.13 27.24 -11.23
C SER A 18 13.68 25.82 -11.09
N PHE A 19 14.63 25.60 -10.19
CA PHE A 19 14.95 24.25 -9.72
C PHE A 19 13.93 23.85 -8.64
N ALA A 20 12.78 23.34 -9.07
CA ALA A 20 11.99 22.48 -8.20
C ALA A 20 12.58 21.07 -8.30
N ILE A 21 13.42 20.68 -7.33
CA ILE A 21 13.76 19.27 -7.14
C ILE A 21 12.50 18.60 -6.57
N SER A 22 11.61 18.16 -7.45
CA SER A 22 10.60 17.17 -7.08
C SER A 22 11.34 15.85 -6.88
N ALA A 23 11.82 15.60 -5.66
CA ALA A 23 12.17 14.26 -5.23
C ALA A 23 10.85 13.50 -5.00
N GLY A 24 10.18 13.16 -6.10
CA GLY A 24 9.12 12.16 -6.11
C GLY A 24 9.77 10.83 -5.75
N VAL A 25 9.76 10.47 -4.47
CA VAL A 25 10.18 9.15 -4.00
C VAL A 25 9.28 8.10 -4.68
N PRO A 26 9.82 7.07 -5.35
CA PRO A 26 9.01 6.03 -5.95
C PRO A 26 8.49 5.12 -4.83
N THR A 27 7.34 5.44 -4.25
CA THR A 27 6.61 4.56 -3.32
C THR A 27 6.14 3.25 -3.99
N ALA A 28 6.17 3.18 -5.32
CA ALA A 28 5.82 1.99 -6.09
C ALA A 28 6.74 0.77 -5.79
N ASN A 29 8.02 0.98 -5.48
CA ASN A 29 8.97 -0.12 -5.34
C ASN A 29 8.86 -0.86 -4.00
N ALA A 30 8.62 -0.14 -2.89
CA ALA A 30 8.47 -0.76 -1.57
C ALA A 30 7.15 -1.54 -1.42
N GLN A 31 6.10 -1.08 -2.12
CA GLN A 31 4.81 -1.74 -2.14
C GLN A 31 4.85 -3.06 -2.92
N SER A 32 5.61 -3.10 -4.02
CA SER A 32 5.82 -4.33 -4.81
C SER A 32 6.43 -5.46 -3.96
N LYS A 33 7.48 -5.15 -3.18
CA LYS A 33 8.17 -6.10 -2.29
C LYS A 33 7.24 -6.76 -1.27
N LYS A 34 6.30 -6.01 -0.70
CA LYS A 34 5.36 -6.51 0.31
C LYS A 34 4.32 -7.49 -0.25
N CYS A 35 4.15 -7.50 -1.57
CA CYS A 35 3.13 -8.30 -2.26
C CYS A 35 3.74 -9.44 -3.09
N GLU A 36 5.04 -9.39 -3.39
CA GLU A 36 5.78 -10.48 -4.06
C GLU A 36 5.58 -11.83 -3.34
N SER A 37 5.60 -11.83 -2.01
CA SER A 37 5.48 -13.05 -1.19
C SER A 37 4.09 -13.66 -1.23
N GLU A 38 3.06 -12.98 -1.73
CA GLU A 38 1.69 -13.49 -1.68
C GLU A 38 1.55 -14.79 -2.49
N SER A 39 2.12 -14.81 -3.69
CA SER A 39 2.06 -15.95 -4.62
C SER A 39 2.66 -17.25 -4.08
N VAL A 40 3.55 -17.15 -3.09
CA VAL A 40 4.24 -18.28 -2.46
C VAL A 40 3.78 -18.54 -1.03
N SER A 41 2.83 -17.75 -0.52
CA SER A 41 2.33 -17.84 0.85
C SER A 41 1.09 -18.68 0.95
N ILE A 42 1.14 -19.71 1.80
CA ILE A 42 -0.02 -20.56 2.12
C ILE A 42 -0.03 -20.87 3.60
N SER A 43 -1.21 -21.12 4.15
CA SER A 43 -1.31 -21.61 5.54
C SER A 43 -0.78 -23.02 5.67
N ARG A 44 -0.22 -23.32 6.85
CA ARG A 44 0.15 -24.68 7.28
C ARG A 44 -0.56 -25.03 8.57
N SER A 45 -0.80 -26.32 8.80
CA SER A 45 -1.30 -26.77 10.10
C SER A 45 -0.28 -26.41 11.17
N GLY A 46 -0.72 -25.70 12.20
CA GLY A 46 0.11 -25.26 13.31
C GLY A 46 -0.70 -25.30 14.60
N LYS A 47 -0.01 -25.46 15.74
CA LYS A 47 -0.65 -25.52 17.07
C LYS A 47 -0.38 -24.29 17.94
N ILE A 48 0.49 -23.40 17.47
CA ILE A 48 0.86 -22.19 18.21
C ILE A 48 -0.16 -21.11 17.86
N ALA A 49 -1.13 -20.95 18.74
CA ALA A 49 -2.12 -19.87 18.68
C ALA A 49 -1.47 -18.54 19.06
N THR A 50 -1.90 -17.46 18.42
CA THR A 50 -1.43 -16.09 18.65
C THR A 50 -2.52 -15.10 18.23
N GLU A 51 -2.25 -13.81 18.38
CA GLU A 51 -3.12 -12.73 17.94
C GLU A 51 -2.39 -11.78 17.00
N ILE A 52 -3.11 -11.25 16.02
CA ILE A 52 -2.62 -10.17 15.17
C ILE A 52 -3.66 -9.05 15.12
N THR A 53 -3.24 -7.82 15.38
CA THR A 53 -4.08 -6.63 15.33
C THR A 53 -3.72 -5.80 14.11
N PHE A 54 -4.71 -5.55 13.25
CA PHE A 54 -4.56 -4.70 12.09
C PHE A 54 -5.19 -3.34 12.38
N ILE A 55 -4.43 -2.26 12.18
CA ILE A 55 -4.87 -0.88 12.37
C ILE A 55 -4.83 -0.19 11.01
N ASN A 56 -6.00 0.21 10.50
CA ASN A 56 -6.08 0.94 9.25
C ASN A 56 -5.85 2.43 9.49
N GLN A 57 -4.64 2.92 9.22
CA GLN A 57 -4.31 4.35 9.30
C GLN A 57 -4.51 5.06 7.96
N ARG A 58 -5.00 4.36 6.93
CA ARG A 58 -5.37 4.97 5.65
C ARG A 58 -6.65 5.77 5.77
N SER A 59 -6.79 6.76 4.90
CA SER A 59 -8.03 7.52 4.71
C SER A 59 -9.13 6.73 3.98
N ALA A 60 -8.84 5.52 3.50
CA ALA A 60 -9.74 4.65 2.78
C ALA A 60 -9.86 3.27 3.46
N PRO A 61 -11.00 2.57 3.32
CA PRO A 61 -11.14 1.23 3.87
C PRO A 61 -10.22 0.23 3.17
N VAL A 62 -9.82 -0.81 3.91
CA VAL A 62 -9.00 -1.91 3.40
C VAL A 62 -9.69 -3.25 3.64
N ARG A 63 -9.40 -4.24 2.80
CA ARG A 63 -9.91 -5.61 2.97
C ARG A 63 -8.84 -6.48 3.61
N LEU A 64 -9.24 -7.26 4.61
CA LEU A 64 -8.43 -8.27 5.28
C LEU A 64 -8.80 -9.66 4.77
N TYR A 65 -7.79 -10.42 4.38
CA TYR A 65 -7.92 -11.80 3.93
C TYR A 65 -6.98 -12.71 4.69
N TRP A 66 -7.45 -13.92 5.00
CA TRP A 66 -6.59 -15.04 5.37
C TRP A 66 -6.20 -15.79 4.09
N LEU A 67 -4.94 -16.20 3.95
CA LEU A 67 -4.55 -17.14 2.89
C LEU A 67 -4.75 -18.57 3.39
N ASP A 68 -5.65 -19.32 2.76
CA ASP A 68 -5.92 -20.69 3.17
C ASP A 68 -4.75 -21.65 2.84
N TYR A 69 -4.97 -22.94 3.11
CA TYR A 69 -3.97 -23.99 2.87
C TYR A 69 -3.61 -24.19 1.39
N SER A 70 -4.41 -23.65 0.47
CA SER A 70 -4.15 -23.63 -0.98
C SER A 70 -3.62 -22.28 -1.48
N GLY A 71 -3.42 -21.30 -0.59
CA GLY A 71 -3.01 -19.95 -0.95
C GLY A 71 -4.14 -19.06 -1.47
N GLN A 72 -5.39 -19.51 -1.36
CA GLN A 72 -6.52 -18.70 -1.79
C GLN A 72 -6.90 -17.71 -0.69
N ARG A 73 -7.11 -16.46 -1.10
CA ARG A 73 -7.68 -15.41 -0.23
C ARG A 73 -9.06 -15.82 0.25
N LYS A 74 -9.25 -15.89 1.57
CA LYS A 74 -10.56 -15.97 2.24
C LYS A 74 -10.83 -14.63 2.89
N PHE A 75 -11.86 -13.96 2.39
CA PHE A 75 -12.26 -12.65 2.92
C PHE A 75 -12.67 -12.80 4.37
N TYR A 76 -12.13 -11.93 5.21
CA TYR A 76 -12.44 -11.89 6.62
C TYR A 76 -13.32 -10.68 6.96
N THR A 77 -12.81 -9.47 6.68
CA THR A 77 -13.56 -8.24 6.97
C THR A 77 -13.05 -7.04 6.18
N LEU A 78 -13.85 -5.97 6.18
CA LEU A 78 -13.46 -4.64 5.74
C LEU A 78 -13.09 -3.81 6.98
N ILE A 79 -11.89 -3.24 7.00
CA ILE A 79 -11.44 -2.37 8.10
C ILE A 79 -11.61 -0.92 7.65
N ALA A 80 -12.53 -0.19 8.29
CA ALA A 80 -12.77 1.23 8.02
C ALA A 80 -11.53 2.10 8.34
N PRO A 81 -11.41 3.31 7.76
CA PRO A 81 -10.39 4.28 8.14
C PRO A 81 -10.34 4.50 9.66
N ASN A 82 -9.13 4.61 10.21
CA ASN A 82 -8.85 4.82 11.64
C ASN A 82 -9.41 3.75 12.58
N ASN A 83 -9.81 2.59 12.05
CA ASN A 83 -10.36 1.49 12.83
C ASN A 83 -9.35 0.34 12.94
N ARG A 84 -9.61 -0.60 13.85
CA ARG A 84 -8.76 -1.78 14.06
C ARG A 84 -9.59 -3.06 14.23
N ILE A 85 -8.96 -4.18 13.92
CA ILE A 85 -9.48 -5.51 14.23
C ILE A 85 -8.36 -6.37 14.82
N THR A 86 -8.66 -7.07 15.90
CA THR A 86 -7.77 -8.09 16.48
C THR A 86 -8.28 -9.46 16.10
N GLN A 87 -7.38 -10.30 15.62
CA GLN A 87 -7.70 -11.62 15.12
C GLN A 87 -6.89 -12.70 15.82
N SER A 88 -7.58 -13.62 16.50
CA SER A 88 -6.98 -14.87 16.96
C SER A 88 -6.66 -15.76 15.75
N THR A 89 -5.45 -16.27 15.70
CA THR A 89 -4.90 -16.98 14.54
C THR A 89 -3.77 -17.93 14.96
N TYR A 90 -3.04 -18.49 14.00
CA TYR A 90 -1.86 -19.32 14.23
C TYR A 90 -0.63 -18.71 13.56
N VAL A 91 0.56 -18.95 14.11
CA VAL A 91 1.85 -18.46 13.55
C VAL A 91 2.08 -18.90 12.09
N THR A 92 1.40 -19.95 11.66
CA THR A 92 1.47 -20.51 10.31
C THR A 92 0.46 -19.92 9.33
N HIS A 93 -0.34 -18.92 9.73
CA HIS A 93 -1.44 -18.37 8.92
C HIS A 93 -1.11 -16.96 8.38
N PRO A 94 -0.66 -16.84 7.11
CA PRO A 94 -0.46 -15.53 6.51
C PRO A 94 -1.77 -14.79 6.23
N TRP A 95 -1.69 -13.46 6.34
CA TRP A 95 -2.78 -12.53 6.10
C TRP A 95 -2.42 -11.55 5.00
N VAL A 96 -3.39 -11.21 4.16
CA VAL A 96 -3.23 -10.24 3.07
C VAL A 96 -4.15 -9.06 3.30
N ILE A 97 -3.59 -7.86 3.14
CA ILE A 97 -4.36 -6.62 3.07
C ILE A 97 -4.45 -6.20 1.61
N THR A 98 -5.62 -5.75 1.18
CA THR A 98 -5.80 -5.11 -0.12
C THR A 98 -6.55 -3.78 0.02
N ASP A 99 -6.47 -2.95 -1.01
CA ASP A 99 -7.42 -1.86 -1.18
C ASP A 99 -8.80 -2.39 -1.64
N THR A 100 -9.75 -1.48 -1.87
CA THR A 100 -11.10 -1.82 -2.34
C THR A 100 -11.18 -2.24 -3.82
N LYS A 101 -10.06 -2.17 -4.55
CA LYS A 101 -9.92 -2.66 -5.93
C LYS A 101 -9.16 -3.99 -6.01
N ASN A 102 -8.91 -4.63 -4.87
CA ASN A 102 -8.16 -5.89 -4.71
C ASN A 102 -6.65 -5.79 -5.00
N ASN A 103 -6.10 -4.58 -5.07
CA ASN A 103 -4.65 -4.39 -5.17
C ASN A 103 -4.00 -4.71 -3.82
N CYS A 104 -3.00 -5.58 -3.81
CA CYS A 104 -2.31 -5.96 -2.58
C CYS A 104 -1.61 -4.74 -1.95
N LEU A 105 -1.86 -4.57 -0.64
CA LEU A 105 -1.20 -3.60 0.24
C LEU A 105 -0.13 -4.26 1.12
N GLY A 106 -0.16 -5.58 1.29
CA GLY A 106 0.94 -6.35 1.86
C GLY A 106 0.51 -7.71 2.40
N VAL A 107 1.49 -8.60 2.55
CA VAL A 107 1.37 -9.89 3.23
C VAL A 107 2.00 -9.81 4.62
N TYR A 108 1.29 -10.31 5.64
CA TYR A 108 1.69 -10.25 7.03
C TYR A 108 1.62 -11.63 7.68
N TYR A 109 2.64 -11.95 8.47
CA TYR A 109 2.74 -13.23 9.17
C TYR A 109 2.61 -12.98 10.67
N PRO A 110 1.73 -13.71 11.39
CA PRO A 110 1.75 -13.71 12.83
C PRO A 110 3.09 -14.27 13.35
N ASP A 111 3.48 -13.85 14.55
CA ASP A 111 4.64 -14.39 15.24
C ASP A 111 4.20 -15.10 16.54
N GLY A 112 5.16 -15.66 17.29
CA GLY A 112 4.86 -16.38 18.53
C GLY A 112 4.25 -15.52 19.65
N GLN A 113 4.16 -14.21 19.45
CA GLN A 113 3.58 -13.23 20.36
C GLN A 113 2.49 -12.40 19.65
N PRO A 114 1.65 -11.67 20.40
CA PRO A 114 0.71 -10.74 19.81
C PRO A 114 1.41 -9.67 18.97
N ARG A 115 0.97 -9.51 17.72
CA ARG A 115 1.56 -8.57 16.75
C ARG A 115 0.61 -7.43 16.40
N ILE A 116 1.12 -6.21 16.23
CA ILE A 116 0.39 -5.08 15.64
C ILE A 116 0.92 -4.80 14.22
N VAL A 117 0.00 -4.56 13.29
CA VAL A 117 0.27 -4.16 11.92
C VAL A 117 -0.45 -2.85 11.64
N GLU A 118 0.32 -1.79 11.40
CA GLU A 118 -0.18 -0.51 10.91
C GLU A 118 -0.21 -0.51 9.38
N ILE A 119 -1.36 -0.16 8.82
CA ILE A 119 -1.61 -0.14 7.39
C ILE A 119 -1.58 1.32 6.92
N LEU A 120 -0.57 1.64 6.10
CA LEU A 120 -0.27 2.99 5.59
C LEU A 120 -0.58 3.11 4.10
#